data_AF-A0A3M6KDP5-F1
#
_entry.id   AF-A0A3M6KDP5-F1
#
_cell.length_a   1.000
_cell.length_b   1.000
_cell.length_c   1.000
_cell.angle_alpha   90.00
_cell.angle_beta   90.00
_cell.angle_gamma   90.00
#
_symmetry.space_group_name_H-M   'P 1'
#
loop_
_entity.id
_entity.type
_entity.pdbx_description
1 polymer ?
#
loop_
_entity_poly.entity_id
_entity_poly.type
_entity_poly.pdbx_seq_one_letter_code
_entity_poly.pdbx_strand_id
1 'polypeptide(L)'
;MATEYLQKSQVRLPTIVFLAALSGTTLAMWGASWDITSHLLREPETFFTPSHGILYLGVGISVISAIMSSVMYLRRKEVRTESFAMGLKLIVIGTMIQVAAGPGDFYWHELFGLDGLLSPTHITLALGILTTLVGSVIGFSRINFHLQEKNIFFRAILPITYGIFWFSIMWLIFFFVLPISEGETHNFNPDPNVAIVLSFVLIPFAYSLVFWTSSKAQNRFGATSTAALTFIVMNISSNIFTSEGIIFYLPLFAAPMISAIAADYVFNKKWKSKVMQKHSAKVAGAILGSMFFAFSFPMLSMTFLEVYLHNDIFPYDVLPTSSDVVFKDWMMTIPGGIVSGIVGMILAPKILRFSSN
;
A
#
# COMPACT_ATOMS: atom_id res chain seq x y z
N MET A 1 -28.34 -21.67 15.87
CA MET A 1 -27.07 -21.92 16.60
C MET A 1 -26.17 -22.94 15.91
N ALA A 2 -26.62 -24.17 15.60
CA ALA A 2 -25.78 -25.18 14.95
C ALA A 2 -25.22 -24.76 13.57
N THR A 3 -26.03 -24.15 12.70
CA THR A 3 -25.62 -23.68 11.37
C THR A 3 -24.57 -22.57 11.43
N GLU A 4 -24.72 -21.63 12.37
CA GLU A 4 -23.76 -20.53 12.58
C GLU A 4 -22.43 -21.04 13.16
N TYR A 5 -22.49 -22.04 14.04
CA TYR A 5 -21.29 -22.69 14.59
C TYR A 5 -20.52 -23.48 13.52
N LEU A 6 -21.23 -24.21 12.66
CA LEU A 6 -20.65 -24.93 11.52
C LEU A 6 -19.98 -23.96 10.53
N GLN A 7 -20.62 -22.83 10.23
CA GLN A 7 -20.08 -21.81 9.34
C GLN A 7 -18.81 -21.14 9.93
N LYS A 8 -18.80 -20.85 11.24
CA LYS A 8 -17.61 -20.32 11.93
C LYS A 8 -16.44 -21.31 11.96
N SER A 9 -16.72 -22.62 12.08
CA SER A 9 -15.67 -23.64 12.07
C SER A 9 -15.02 -23.78 10.70
N GLN A 10 -15.82 -23.69 9.63
CA GLN A 10 -15.35 -23.80 8.24
C GLN A 10 -14.39 -22.68 7.83
N VAL A 11 -14.61 -21.45 8.32
CA VAL A 11 -13.79 -20.28 7.97
C VAL A 11 -12.59 -20.06 8.89
N ARG A 12 -12.48 -20.81 10.00
CA ARG A 12 -11.39 -20.62 10.99
C ARG A 12 -10.01 -20.84 10.39
N LEU A 13 -9.80 -21.98 9.72
CA LEU A 13 -8.50 -22.28 9.10
C LEU A 13 -8.14 -21.31 7.97
N PRO A 14 -9.04 -21.01 7.00
CA PRO A 14 -8.78 -19.96 6.01
C PRO A 14 -8.40 -18.61 6.64
N THR A 15 -9.08 -18.22 7.72
CA THR A 15 -8.80 -16.95 8.42
C THR A 15 -7.37 -16.93 8.98
N ILE A 16 -6.89 -18.05 9.56
CA ILE A 16 -5.51 -18.16 10.06
C ILE A 16 -4.50 -18.03 8.91
N VAL A 17 -4.79 -18.65 7.76
CA VAL A 17 -3.93 -18.56 6.58
C VAL A 17 -3.84 -17.12 6.06
N PHE A 18 -4.97 -16.44 5.93
CA PHE A 18 -5.01 -15.04 5.50
C PHE A 18 -4.33 -14.11 6.52
N LEU A 19 -4.43 -14.40 7.82
CA LEU A 19 -3.69 -13.69 8.86
C LEU A 19 -2.19 -13.89 8.75
N ALA A 20 -1.72 -15.13 8.56
CA ALA A 20 -0.31 -15.41 8.37
C ALA A 20 0.24 -14.68 7.12
N ALA A 21 -0.48 -14.73 6.00
CA ALA A 21 -0.09 -14.00 4.79
C ALA A 21 -0.09 -12.47 5.01
N LEU A 22 -1.08 -11.94 5.73
CA LEU A 22 -1.13 -10.51 6.06
C LEU A 22 0.07 -10.11 6.93
N SER A 23 0.36 -10.86 8.00
CA SER A 23 1.51 -10.60 8.86
C SER A 23 2.83 -10.68 8.10
N GLY A 24 3.00 -11.71 7.27
CA GLY A 24 4.20 -11.89 6.45
C GLY A 24 4.41 -10.74 5.46
N THR A 25 3.37 -10.37 4.72
CA THR A 25 3.44 -9.23 3.77
C THR A 25 3.61 -7.88 4.47
N THR A 26 3.04 -7.70 5.66
CA THR A 26 3.25 -6.48 6.47
C THR A 26 4.71 -6.34 6.87
N LEU A 27 5.32 -7.39 7.41
CA LEU A 27 6.74 -7.38 7.80
C LEU A 27 7.65 -7.23 6.58
N ALA A 28 7.36 -7.94 5.49
CA ALA A 28 8.14 -7.83 4.26
C ALA A 28 8.14 -6.41 3.70
N MET A 29 6.97 -5.77 3.62
CA MET A 29 6.82 -4.41 3.11
C MET A 29 7.38 -3.36 4.07
N TRP A 30 7.24 -3.55 5.38
CA TRP A 30 7.84 -2.67 6.37
C TRP A 30 9.36 -2.74 6.35
N GLY A 31 9.91 -3.97 6.30
CA GLY A 31 11.35 -4.22 6.19
C GLY A 31 11.92 -3.62 4.90
N ALA A 32 11.27 -3.83 3.75
CA ALA A 32 11.69 -3.23 2.47
C ALA A 32 11.69 -1.70 2.53
N SER A 33 10.65 -1.08 3.10
CA SER A 33 10.57 0.37 3.22
C SER A 33 11.63 0.94 4.17
N TRP A 34 11.93 0.23 5.26
CA TRP A 34 13.03 0.61 6.15
C TRP A 34 14.38 0.46 5.46
N ASP A 35 14.59 -0.61 4.71
CA ASP A 35 15.83 -0.86 3.95
C ASP A 35 16.13 0.28 2.97
N ILE A 36 15.13 0.69 2.20
CA ILE A 36 15.21 1.87 1.32
C ILE A 36 15.62 3.10 2.12
N THR A 37 15.03 3.32 3.30
CA THR A 37 15.41 4.47 4.15
C THR A 37 16.85 4.37 4.63
N SER A 38 17.32 3.19 5.04
CA SER A 38 18.71 2.95 5.46
C SER A 38 19.70 3.25 4.34
N HIS A 39 19.40 2.83 3.10
CA HIS A 39 20.19 3.20 1.92
C HIS A 39 20.25 4.72 1.71
N LEU A 40 19.10 5.41 1.82
CA LEU A 40 19.02 6.87 1.67
C LEU A 40 19.77 7.62 2.79
N LEU A 41 19.90 7.00 3.97
CA LEU A 41 20.71 7.50 5.10
C LEU A 41 22.18 7.10 5.00
N ARG A 42 22.57 6.31 3.99
CA ARG A 42 23.94 5.82 3.76
C ARG A 42 24.47 5.00 4.96
N GLU A 43 23.60 4.21 5.57
CA GLU A 43 24.00 3.24 6.60
C GLU A 43 24.92 2.16 6.00
N PRO A 44 25.79 1.50 6.80
CA PRO A 44 26.71 0.51 6.28
C PRO A 44 26.02 -0.68 5.58
N GLU A 45 26.37 -0.90 4.31
CA GLU A 45 25.77 -1.93 3.46
C GLU A 45 26.31 -3.33 3.76
N THR A 46 25.41 -4.26 4.07
CA THR A 46 25.68 -5.70 4.09
C THR A 46 24.44 -6.47 3.67
N PHE A 47 24.60 -7.70 3.18
CA PHE A 47 23.46 -8.58 2.85
C PHE A 47 22.56 -8.92 4.05
N PHE A 48 23.06 -8.75 5.28
CA PHE A 48 22.35 -9.08 6.52
C PHE A 48 22.21 -7.84 7.42
N THR A 49 21.44 -6.87 6.96
CA THR A 49 21.03 -5.73 7.80
C THR A 49 19.79 -6.09 8.64
N PRO A 50 19.50 -5.33 9.71
CA PRO A 50 18.26 -5.50 10.47
C PRO A 50 16.99 -5.36 9.62
N SER A 51 16.97 -4.45 8.64
CA SER A 51 15.87 -4.26 7.68
C SER A 51 15.66 -5.51 6.81
N HIS A 52 16.74 -6.06 6.24
CA HIS A 52 16.73 -7.33 5.52
C HIS A 52 16.23 -8.49 6.40
N GLY A 53 16.65 -8.54 7.67
CA GLY A 53 16.20 -9.55 8.62
C GLY A 53 14.68 -9.56 8.81
N ILE A 54 14.05 -8.38 8.92
CA ILE A 54 12.59 -8.25 9.01
C ILE A 54 11.92 -8.59 7.68
N LEU A 55 12.51 -8.20 6.55
CA LEU A 55 12.04 -8.57 5.22
C LEU A 55 12.02 -10.09 5.05
N TYR A 56 13.12 -10.77 5.34
CA TYR A 56 13.25 -12.22 5.26
C TYR A 56 12.28 -12.94 6.20
N LEU A 57 12.07 -12.43 7.41
CA LEU A 57 11.07 -12.96 8.33
C LEU A 57 9.66 -12.87 7.72
N GLY A 58 9.33 -11.74 7.11
CA GLY A 58 8.06 -11.53 6.43
C GLY A 58 7.83 -12.50 5.26
N VAL A 59 8.86 -12.69 4.42
CA VAL A 59 8.84 -13.68 3.32
C VAL A 59 8.69 -15.09 3.89
N GLY A 60 9.44 -15.46 4.94
CA GLY A 60 9.35 -16.76 5.60
C GLY A 60 7.96 -17.08 6.15
N ILE A 61 7.30 -16.11 6.79
CA ILE A 61 5.91 -16.26 7.24
C ILE A 61 4.95 -16.42 6.04
N SER A 62 5.21 -15.71 4.94
CA SER A 62 4.43 -15.85 3.69
C SER A 62 4.59 -17.25 3.08
N VAL A 63 5.76 -17.88 3.18
CA VAL A 63 6.02 -19.29 2.82
C VAL A 63 5.18 -20.23 3.66
N ILE A 64 5.15 -20.04 4.99
CA ILE A 64 4.28 -20.85 5.87
C ILE A 64 2.81 -20.72 5.43
N SER A 65 2.34 -19.51 5.16
CA SER A 65 0.97 -19.28 4.68
C SER A 65 0.69 -19.94 3.32
N ALA A 66 1.65 -19.92 2.39
CA ALA A 66 1.53 -20.59 1.10
C ALA A 66 1.50 -22.13 1.24
N ILE A 67 2.30 -22.70 2.15
CA ILE A 67 2.24 -24.14 2.46
C ILE A 67 0.87 -24.49 3.04
N MET A 68 0.37 -23.73 4.02
CA MET A 68 -0.95 -23.96 4.59
C MET A 68 -2.06 -23.82 3.55
N SER A 69 -2.00 -22.80 2.69
CA SER A 69 -2.91 -22.59 1.56
C SER A 69 -2.93 -23.79 0.62
N SER A 70 -1.74 -24.28 0.24
CA SER A 70 -1.57 -25.42 -0.65
C SER A 70 -2.12 -26.71 -0.03
N VAL A 71 -1.78 -26.99 1.23
CA VAL A 71 -2.29 -28.16 1.96
C VAL A 71 -3.81 -28.12 2.05
N MET A 72 -4.39 -26.96 2.38
CA MET A 72 -5.84 -26.81 2.42
C MET A 72 -6.49 -27.05 1.06
N TYR A 73 -5.97 -26.41 0.01
CA TYR A 73 -6.50 -26.52 -1.34
C TYR A 73 -6.39 -27.96 -1.90
N LEU A 74 -5.31 -28.67 -1.57
CA LEU A 74 -5.08 -30.06 -2.00
C LEU A 74 -5.91 -31.06 -1.20
N ARG A 75 -5.98 -30.93 0.13
CA ARG A 75 -6.60 -31.94 1.01
C ARG A 75 -8.09 -31.74 1.26
N ARG A 76 -8.63 -30.54 1.11
CA ARG A 76 -10.06 -30.23 1.36
C ARG A 76 -10.73 -29.80 0.06
N LYS A 77 -11.40 -30.74 -0.63
CA LYS A 77 -12.00 -30.48 -1.94
C LYS A 77 -13.11 -29.42 -1.84
N GLU A 78 -13.84 -29.37 -0.73
CA GLU A 78 -14.89 -28.36 -0.50
C GLU A 78 -14.35 -26.92 -0.56
N VAL A 79 -13.11 -26.68 -0.13
CA VAL A 79 -12.49 -25.34 -0.13
C VAL A 79 -12.36 -24.80 -1.56
N ARG A 80 -12.26 -25.66 -2.59
CA ARG A 80 -12.01 -25.23 -3.98
C ARG A 80 -13.18 -24.48 -4.60
N THR A 81 -14.40 -24.73 -4.12
CA THR A 81 -15.63 -24.08 -4.59
C THR A 81 -15.98 -22.83 -3.78
N GLU A 82 -15.28 -22.58 -2.68
CA GLU A 82 -15.52 -21.41 -1.84
C GLU A 82 -15.03 -20.12 -2.50
N SER A 83 -15.77 -19.04 -2.28
CA SER A 83 -15.46 -17.73 -2.87
C SER A 83 -14.09 -17.16 -2.42
N PHE A 84 -13.60 -17.55 -1.25
CA PHE A 84 -12.30 -17.14 -0.72
C PHE A 84 -11.13 -17.99 -1.27
N ALA A 85 -11.39 -19.06 -2.04
CA ALA A 85 -10.36 -19.93 -2.60
C ALA A 85 -9.39 -19.19 -3.52
N MET A 86 -9.87 -18.15 -4.20
CA MET A 86 -9.01 -17.26 -5.01
C MET A 86 -7.91 -16.61 -4.15
N GLY A 87 -8.24 -16.22 -2.92
CA GLY A 87 -7.27 -15.66 -1.99
C GLY A 87 -6.13 -16.64 -1.67
N LEU A 88 -6.48 -17.90 -1.43
CA LEU A 88 -5.50 -18.97 -1.15
C LEU A 88 -4.57 -19.20 -2.35
N LYS A 89 -5.11 -19.19 -3.58
CA LYS A 89 -4.30 -19.33 -4.81
C LYS A 89 -3.32 -18.18 -4.99
N LEU A 90 -3.79 -16.95 -4.78
CA LEU A 90 -2.95 -15.75 -4.91
C LEU A 90 -1.83 -15.73 -3.87
N ILE A 91 -2.08 -16.18 -2.63
CA ILE A 91 -1.02 -16.34 -1.63
C ILE A 91 0.07 -17.29 -2.12
N VAL A 92 -0.31 -18.44 -2.68
CA VAL A 92 0.68 -19.40 -3.21
C VAL A 92 1.47 -18.78 -4.37
N ILE A 93 0.79 -18.16 -5.34
CA ILE A 93 1.44 -17.55 -6.51
C ILE A 93 2.38 -16.41 -6.09
N GLY A 94 1.87 -15.46 -5.29
CA GLY A 94 2.65 -14.31 -4.84
C GLY A 94 3.87 -14.71 -4.03
N THR A 95 3.73 -15.70 -3.13
CA THR A 95 4.86 -16.19 -2.35
C THR A 95 5.90 -16.92 -3.20
N MET A 96 5.49 -17.70 -4.22
CA MET A 96 6.46 -18.30 -5.15
C MET A 96 7.27 -17.23 -5.89
N ILE A 97 6.63 -16.13 -6.29
CA ILE A 97 7.31 -14.98 -6.91
C ILE A 97 8.30 -14.35 -5.93
N GLN A 98 7.92 -14.12 -4.66
CA GLN A 98 8.83 -13.58 -3.63
C GLN A 98 10.06 -14.46 -3.42
N VAL A 99 9.86 -15.77 -3.30
CA VAL A 99 10.96 -16.72 -3.08
C VAL A 99 11.89 -16.79 -4.28
N ALA A 100 11.36 -16.64 -5.51
CA ALA A 100 12.18 -16.58 -6.72
C ALA A 100 12.96 -15.27 -6.84
N ALA A 101 12.41 -14.16 -6.33
CA ALA A 101 13.05 -12.84 -6.41
C ALA A 101 14.37 -12.79 -5.64
N GLY A 102 14.46 -13.35 -4.43
CA GLY A 102 15.67 -13.28 -3.59
C GLY A 102 16.94 -13.85 -4.24
N PRO A 103 16.96 -15.11 -4.72
CA PRO A 103 18.10 -15.65 -5.46
C PRO A 103 18.38 -14.90 -6.77
N GLY A 104 17.33 -14.40 -7.44
CA GLY A 104 17.49 -13.56 -8.63
C GLY A 104 18.21 -12.25 -8.32
N ASP A 105 17.86 -11.63 -7.20
CA ASP A 105 18.44 -10.39 -6.67
C ASP A 105 19.93 -10.56 -6.35
N PHE A 106 20.26 -11.61 -5.61
CA PHE A 106 21.65 -11.97 -5.33
C PHE A 106 22.48 -12.13 -6.62
N TYR A 107 21.94 -12.85 -7.61
CA TYR A 107 22.64 -13.04 -8.88
C TYR A 107 22.74 -11.76 -9.70
N TRP A 108 21.72 -10.91 -9.67
CA TRP A 108 21.74 -9.61 -10.33
C TRP A 108 22.83 -8.71 -9.75
N HIS A 109 22.95 -8.65 -8.42
CA HIS A 109 24.00 -7.91 -7.75
C HIS A 109 25.40 -8.46 -8.05
N GLU A 110 25.57 -9.79 -8.13
CA GLU A 110 26.85 -10.41 -8.49
C GLU A 110 27.30 -10.04 -9.91
N LEU A 111 26.36 -9.90 -10.84
CA LEU A 111 26.65 -9.58 -12.25
C LEU A 111 26.77 -8.08 -12.53
N PHE A 112 25.94 -7.26 -11.87
CA PHE A 112 25.67 -5.88 -12.28
C PHE A 112 25.93 -4.85 -11.17
N GLY A 113 26.34 -5.27 -9.98
CA GLY A 113 26.58 -4.39 -8.83
C GLY A 113 25.29 -3.94 -8.13
N LEU A 114 25.38 -2.89 -7.33
CA LEU A 114 24.21 -2.31 -6.67
C LEU A 114 23.24 -1.71 -7.69
N ASP A 115 21.95 -1.89 -7.48
CA ASP A 115 20.86 -1.41 -8.33
C ASP A 115 19.79 -0.67 -7.51
N GLY A 116 18.79 -0.12 -8.19
CA GLY A 116 17.70 0.62 -7.55
C GLY A 116 16.33 -0.05 -7.72
N LEU A 117 15.27 0.64 -7.28
CA LEU A 117 13.92 0.05 -7.14
C LEU A 117 13.37 -0.60 -8.41
N LEU A 118 13.56 0.02 -9.58
CA LEU A 118 13.03 -0.52 -10.84
C LEU A 118 13.84 -1.69 -11.41
N SER A 119 14.84 -2.21 -10.69
CA SER A 119 15.51 -3.41 -11.17
C SER A 119 14.53 -4.59 -11.28
N PRO A 120 14.80 -5.54 -12.21
CA PRO A 120 13.88 -6.65 -12.44
C PRO A 120 13.57 -7.47 -11.18
N THR A 121 14.53 -7.61 -10.28
CA THR A 121 14.44 -8.43 -9.06
C THR A 121 13.61 -7.73 -7.99
N HIS A 122 13.83 -6.43 -7.77
CA HIS A 122 13.03 -5.59 -6.89
C HIS A 122 11.56 -5.50 -7.32
N ILE A 123 11.28 -5.24 -8.60
CA ILE A 123 9.90 -5.23 -9.12
C ILE A 123 9.25 -6.60 -8.92
N THR A 124 9.99 -7.68 -9.18
CA THR A 124 9.48 -9.05 -8.99
C THR A 124 9.11 -9.30 -7.53
N LEU A 125 9.96 -8.92 -6.59
CA LEU A 125 9.69 -9.03 -5.16
C LEU A 125 8.45 -8.22 -4.76
N ALA A 126 8.37 -6.95 -5.17
CA ALA A 126 7.25 -6.06 -4.87
C ALA A 126 5.91 -6.62 -5.40
N LEU A 127 5.90 -7.12 -6.64
CA LEU A 127 4.72 -7.77 -7.22
C LEU A 127 4.34 -9.07 -6.50
N GLY A 128 5.33 -9.85 -6.05
CA GLY A 128 5.11 -11.04 -5.22
C GLY A 128 4.46 -10.71 -3.88
N ILE A 129 4.96 -9.69 -3.18
CA ILE A 129 4.39 -9.21 -1.90
C ILE A 129 2.96 -8.71 -2.12
N LEU A 130 2.74 -7.87 -3.14
CA LEU A 130 1.43 -7.32 -3.46
C LEU A 130 0.43 -8.43 -3.81
N THR A 131 0.84 -9.42 -4.61
CA THR A 131 -0.02 -10.54 -5.00
C THR A 131 -0.46 -11.36 -3.78
N THR A 132 0.45 -11.66 -2.86
CA THR A 132 0.13 -12.36 -1.61
C THR A 132 -0.84 -11.55 -0.75
N LEU A 133 -0.64 -10.23 -0.65
CA LEU A 133 -1.51 -9.33 0.11
C LEU A 133 -2.90 -9.20 -0.50
N VAL A 134 -3.02 -9.10 -1.83
CA VAL A 134 -4.31 -9.14 -2.54
C VAL A 134 -5.05 -10.44 -2.22
N GLY A 135 -4.31 -11.55 -2.07
CA GLY A 135 -4.86 -12.82 -1.60
C GLY A 135 -5.58 -12.70 -0.25
N SER A 136 -4.96 -12.04 0.74
CA SER A 136 -5.57 -11.75 2.04
C SER A 136 -6.72 -10.76 1.97
N VAL A 137 -6.61 -9.68 1.18
CA VAL A 137 -7.70 -8.70 0.96
C VAL A 137 -8.95 -9.39 0.43
N ILE A 138 -8.81 -10.22 -0.61
CA ILE A 138 -9.92 -10.99 -1.20
C ILE A 138 -10.43 -12.01 -0.18
N GLY A 139 -9.53 -12.76 0.46
CA GLY A 139 -9.88 -13.80 1.43
C GLY A 139 -10.74 -13.27 2.57
N PHE A 140 -10.26 -12.25 3.29
CA PHE A 140 -11.01 -11.63 4.38
C PHE A 140 -12.30 -10.97 3.91
N SER A 141 -12.29 -10.25 2.78
CA SER A 141 -13.50 -9.58 2.27
C SER A 141 -14.60 -10.60 1.92
N ARG A 142 -14.23 -11.72 1.30
CA ARG A 142 -15.16 -12.79 0.95
C ARG A 142 -15.70 -13.50 2.19
N ILE A 143 -14.87 -13.80 3.18
CA ILE A 143 -15.35 -14.41 4.43
C ILE A 143 -16.29 -13.45 5.18
N ASN A 144 -15.91 -12.17 5.30
CA ASN A 144 -16.74 -11.17 5.99
C ASN A 144 -18.14 -11.02 5.36
N PHE A 145 -18.20 -11.06 4.03
CA PHE A 145 -19.47 -11.06 3.29
C PHE A 145 -20.34 -12.28 3.65
N HIS A 146 -19.75 -13.48 3.74
CA HIS A 146 -20.48 -14.70 4.13
C HIS A 146 -20.96 -14.66 5.58
N LEU A 147 -20.22 -14.00 6.48
CA LEU A 147 -20.56 -13.83 7.89
C LEU A 147 -21.47 -12.61 8.16
N GLN A 148 -21.97 -11.95 7.11
CA GLN A 148 -22.89 -10.79 7.19
C GLN A 148 -22.41 -9.65 8.10
N GLU A 149 -21.10 -9.38 8.15
CA GLU A 149 -20.52 -8.24 8.87
C GLU A 149 -20.80 -8.17 10.38
N LYS A 150 -21.30 -9.24 11.01
CA LYS A 150 -21.61 -9.24 12.45
C LYS A 150 -20.40 -9.54 13.34
N ASN A 151 -19.32 -10.05 12.77
CA ASN A 151 -18.15 -10.49 13.52
C ASN A 151 -17.18 -9.33 13.81
N ILE A 152 -16.96 -9.05 15.10
CA ILE A 152 -16.08 -7.97 15.57
C ILE A 152 -14.64 -8.09 15.06
N PHE A 153 -14.14 -9.31 14.90
CA PHE A 153 -12.81 -9.57 14.37
C PHE A 153 -12.65 -9.02 12.95
N PHE A 154 -13.59 -9.34 12.05
CA PHE A 154 -13.55 -8.85 10.66
C PHE A 154 -13.77 -7.35 10.54
N ARG A 155 -14.57 -6.77 11.45
CA ARG A 155 -14.70 -5.31 11.55
C ARG A 155 -13.37 -4.63 11.89
N ALA A 156 -12.50 -5.28 12.67
CA ALA A 156 -11.18 -4.75 13.03
C ALA A 156 -10.09 -5.07 11.99
N ILE A 157 -10.03 -6.31 11.47
CA ILE A 157 -8.93 -6.74 10.60
C ILE A 157 -9.04 -6.20 9.17
N LEU A 158 -10.26 -5.99 8.65
CA LEU A 158 -10.45 -5.51 7.27
C LEU A 158 -9.88 -4.11 7.03
N PRO A 159 -10.16 -3.09 7.88
CA PRO A 159 -9.51 -1.79 7.75
C PRO A 159 -7.99 -1.88 7.73
N ILE A 160 -7.41 -2.67 8.64
CA ILE A 160 -5.96 -2.86 8.75
C ILE A 160 -5.43 -3.48 7.44
N THR A 161 -6.11 -4.51 6.93
CA THR A 161 -5.76 -5.17 5.67
C THR A 161 -5.80 -4.20 4.49
N TYR A 162 -6.85 -3.38 4.38
CA TYR A 162 -6.95 -2.36 3.33
C TYR A 162 -5.89 -1.25 3.49
N GLY A 163 -5.48 -0.92 4.71
CA GLY A 163 -4.40 0.05 4.97
C GLY A 163 -3.03 -0.46 4.55
N ILE A 164 -2.71 -1.73 4.83
CA ILE A 164 -1.47 -2.38 4.37
C ILE A 164 -1.49 -2.51 2.83
N PHE A 165 -2.66 -2.81 2.25
CA PHE A 165 -2.85 -2.83 0.80
C PHE A 165 -2.65 -1.46 0.16
N TRP A 166 -3.18 -0.41 0.79
CA TRP A 166 -2.94 0.97 0.38
C TRP A 166 -1.43 1.27 0.39
N PHE A 167 -0.75 0.93 1.48
CA PHE A 167 0.70 1.16 1.63
C PHE A 167 1.51 0.44 0.55
N SER A 168 1.18 -0.82 0.28
CA SER A 168 1.88 -1.63 -0.72
C SER A 168 1.66 -1.14 -2.15
N ILE A 169 0.44 -0.73 -2.52
CA ILE A 169 0.18 -0.12 -3.83
C ILE A 169 0.95 1.20 -3.97
N MET A 170 0.98 2.00 -2.92
CA MET A 170 1.68 3.27 -2.93
C MET A 170 3.17 3.05 -3.17
N TRP A 171 3.80 2.13 -2.43
CA TRP A 171 5.20 1.76 -2.66
C TRP A 171 5.47 1.22 -4.06
N LEU A 172 4.57 0.42 -4.64
CA LEU A 172 4.73 0.01 -6.04
C LEU A 172 4.69 1.19 -7.01
N ILE A 173 3.86 2.21 -6.76
CA ILE A 173 3.82 3.43 -7.57
C ILE A 173 5.12 4.23 -7.41
N PHE A 174 5.69 4.26 -6.20
CA PHE A 174 6.96 4.93 -5.92
C PHE A 174 8.12 4.44 -6.78
N PHE A 175 8.13 3.17 -7.20
CA PHE A 175 9.13 2.66 -8.14
C PHE A 175 9.17 3.49 -9.43
N PHE A 176 8.01 3.98 -9.90
CA PHE A 176 7.89 4.71 -11.16
C PHE A 176 7.95 6.23 -11.04
N VAL A 177 8.05 6.77 -9.83
CA VAL A 177 8.01 8.23 -9.61
C VAL A 177 9.16 8.76 -8.77
N LEU A 178 9.86 7.90 -8.02
CA LEU A 178 10.99 8.33 -7.21
C LEU A 178 12.32 8.15 -7.97
N PRO A 179 13.29 9.06 -7.78
CA PRO A 179 14.59 8.98 -8.43
C PRO A 179 15.59 8.09 -7.69
N ILE A 180 15.14 6.89 -7.31
CA ILE A 180 15.93 5.92 -6.52
C ILE A 180 16.01 4.56 -7.24
N SER A 181 16.03 4.62 -8.57
CA SER A 181 16.15 3.51 -9.50
C SER A 181 17.43 3.58 -10.34
N GLU A 182 18.39 4.42 -9.94
CA GLU A 182 19.74 4.43 -10.49
C GLU A 182 20.63 3.45 -9.72
N GLY A 183 21.31 2.58 -10.45
CA GLY A 183 22.32 1.65 -9.96
C GLY A 183 23.70 1.93 -10.56
N GLU A 184 24.68 1.09 -10.22
CA GLU A 184 26.06 1.23 -10.69
C GLU A 184 26.20 1.05 -12.21
N THR A 185 25.39 0.16 -12.79
CA THR A 185 25.49 -0.22 -14.22
C THR A 185 24.28 0.21 -15.05
N HIS A 186 23.12 0.40 -14.42
CA HIS A 186 21.87 0.70 -15.08
C HIS A 186 21.18 1.87 -14.41
N ASN A 187 20.68 2.80 -15.21
CA ASN A 187 19.82 3.87 -14.72
C ASN A 187 18.40 3.62 -15.22
N PHE A 188 17.52 3.23 -14.30
CA PHE A 188 16.09 3.06 -14.55
C PHE A 188 15.25 4.23 -14.04
N ASN A 189 15.86 5.33 -13.59
CA ASN A 189 15.11 6.50 -13.16
C ASN A 189 14.25 7.04 -14.31
N PRO A 190 12.98 7.38 -14.04
CA PRO A 190 12.19 8.14 -14.99
C PRO A 190 12.80 9.54 -15.21
N ASP A 191 12.57 10.14 -16.37
CA ASP A 191 12.83 11.57 -16.55
C ASP A 191 12.08 12.36 -15.45
N PRO A 192 12.71 13.36 -14.78
CA PRO A 192 12.09 14.05 -13.65
C PRO A 192 10.73 14.69 -13.97
N ASN A 193 10.54 15.21 -15.19
CA ASN A 193 9.26 15.80 -15.58
C ASN A 193 8.20 14.70 -15.78
N VAL A 194 8.60 13.56 -16.35
CA VAL A 194 7.73 12.38 -16.47
C VAL A 194 7.34 11.87 -15.08
N ALA A 195 8.29 11.79 -14.15
CA ALA A 195 8.06 11.36 -12.77
C ALA A 195 7.03 12.25 -12.06
N ILE A 196 7.14 13.58 -12.21
CA ILE A 196 6.16 14.54 -11.69
C ILE A 196 4.77 14.27 -12.29
N VAL A 197 4.66 14.14 -13.62
CA VAL A 197 3.38 13.88 -14.29
C VAL A 197 2.77 12.56 -13.82
N LEU A 198 3.57 11.51 -13.72
CA LEU A 198 3.14 10.21 -13.19
C LEU A 198 2.67 10.31 -11.73
N SER A 199 3.32 11.13 -10.89
CA SER A 199 2.88 11.33 -9.50
C SER A 199 1.47 11.92 -9.41
N PHE A 200 1.14 12.90 -10.26
CA PHE A 200 -0.19 13.50 -10.32
C PHE A 200 -1.27 12.55 -10.82
N VAL A 201 -0.92 11.66 -11.75
CA VAL A 201 -1.88 10.72 -12.33
C VAL A 201 -2.06 9.50 -11.43
N LEU A 202 -0.97 8.83 -11.05
CA LEU A 202 -1.02 7.52 -10.40
C LEU A 202 -1.40 7.61 -8.92
N ILE A 203 -0.84 8.56 -8.15
CA ILE A 203 -0.99 8.56 -6.69
C ILE A 203 -2.43 8.92 -6.26
N PRO A 204 -3.02 10.07 -6.66
CA PRO A 204 -4.39 10.42 -6.26
C PRO A 204 -5.43 9.44 -6.82
N PHE A 205 -5.17 8.88 -8.02
CA PHE A 205 -6.01 7.87 -8.63
C PHE A 205 -6.02 6.58 -7.79
N ALA A 206 -4.84 6.07 -7.41
CA ALA A 206 -4.72 4.89 -6.57
C ALA A 206 -5.35 5.09 -5.19
N TYR A 207 -5.16 6.27 -4.58
CA TYR A 207 -5.79 6.62 -3.31
C TYR A 207 -7.30 6.55 -3.41
N SER A 208 -7.86 7.13 -4.49
CA SER A 208 -9.30 7.09 -4.74
C SER A 208 -9.82 5.67 -4.95
N LEU A 209 -9.07 4.83 -5.67
CA LEU A 209 -9.44 3.44 -5.94
C LEU A 209 -9.43 2.58 -4.67
N VAL A 210 -8.38 2.67 -3.86
CA VAL A 210 -8.26 1.92 -2.60
C VAL A 210 -9.25 2.44 -1.56
N PHE A 211 -9.43 3.76 -1.47
CA PHE A 211 -10.44 4.35 -0.60
C PHE A 211 -11.84 3.87 -0.97
N TRP A 212 -12.20 3.94 -2.26
CA TRP A 212 -13.52 3.54 -2.74
C TRP A 212 -13.78 2.05 -2.48
N THR A 213 -12.81 1.18 -2.77
CA THR A 213 -12.93 -0.28 -2.51
C THR A 213 -13.08 -0.58 -1.03
N SER A 214 -12.21 -0.01 -0.18
CA SER A 214 -12.27 -0.17 1.27
C SER A 214 -13.61 0.28 1.83
N SER A 215 -14.10 1.45 1.39
CA SER A 215 -15.37 1.99 1.87
C SER A 215 -16.56 1.15 1.41
N LYS A 216 -16.57 0.64 0.19
CA LYS A 216 -17.67 -0.20 -0.32
C LYS A 216 -17.66 -1.61 0.25
N ALA A 217 -16.48 -2.20 0.46
CA ALA A 217 -16.35 -3.53 1.03
C ALA A 217 -16.78 -3.60 2.50
N GLN A 218 -16.79 -2.46 3.21
CA GLN A 218 -17.08 -2.39 4.64
C GLN A 218 -18.33 -1.57 4.98
N ASN A 219 -18.80 -0.73 4.06
CA ASN A 219 -20.04 0.05 4.11
C ASN A 219 -20.31 0.76 5.46
N ARG A 220 -19.26 1.26 6.11
CA ARG A 220 -19.33 1.89 7.43
C ARG A 220 -18.37 3.07 7.52
N PHE A 221 -18.83 4.16 8.12
CA PHE A 221 -17.94 5.26 8.47
C PHE A 221 -16.85 4.80 9.45
N GLY A 222 -15.65 5.32 9.29
CA GLY A 222 -14.49 5.05 10.12
C GLY A 222 -13.68 3.84 9.67
N ALA A 223 -14.24 2.93 8.86
CA ALA A 223 -13.47 1.79 8.32
C ALA A 223 -12.32 2.27 7.43
N THR A 224 -12.62 3.16 6.48
CA THR A 224 -11.62 3.65 5.54
C THR A 224 -10.68 4.65 6.20
N SER A 225 -11.17 5.41 7.19
CA SER A 225 -10.33 6.23 8.07
C SER A 225 -9.31 5.36 8.82
N THR A 226 -9.71 4.21 9.39
CA THR A 226 -8.77 3.28 10.03
C THR A 226 -7.77 2.70 9.03
N ALA A 227 -8.19 2.39 7.80
CA ALA A 227 -7.27 1.97 6.75
C ALA A 227 -6.22 3.05 6.42
N ALA A 228 -6.65 4.31 6.31
CA ALA A 228 -5.75 5.44 6.12
C ALA A 228 -4.80 5.64 7.31
N LEU A 229 -5.29 5.43 8.55
CA LEU A 229 -4.44 5.45 9.74
C LEU A 229 -3.37 4.36 9.69
N THR A 230 -3.73 3.13 9.32
CA THR A 230 -2.76 2.03 9.16
C THR A 230 -1.73 2.38 8.09
N PHE A 231 -2.15 2.94 6.95
CA PHE A 231 -1.24 3.45 5.91
C PHE A 231 -0.25 4.49 6.47
N ILE A 232 -0.76 5.51 7.18
CA ILE A 232 0.05 6.58 7.76
C ILE A 232 1.02 6.02 8.82
N VAL A 233 0.59 5.11 9.69
CA VAL A 233 1.45 4.49 10.70
C VAL A 233 2.56 3.67 10.05
N MET A 234 2.25 2.91 9.00
CA MET A 234 3.26 2.18 8.24
C MET A 234 4.28 3.15 7.63
N ASN A 235 3.82 4.24 7.01
CA ASN A 235 4.70 5.26 6.42
C ASN A 235 5.59 5.93 7.48
N ILE A 236 5.01 6.43 8.58
CA ILE A 236 5.75 7.09 9.66
C ILE A 236 6.80 6.13 10.25
N SER A 237 6.40 4.91 10.58
CA SER A 237 7.29 3.97 11.26
C SER A 237 8.45 3.47 10.41
N SER A 238 8.30 3.44 9.09
CA SER A 238 9.34 2.97 8.17
C SER A 238 10.21 4.09 7.59
N ASN A 239 9.67 5.31 7.46
CA ASN A 239 10.38 6.42 6.78
C ASN A 239 10.72 7.61 7.70
N ILE A 240 9.93 7.87 8.75
CA ILE A 240 10.13 9.03 9.64
C ILE A 240 10.87 8.62 10.91
N PHE A 241 10.39 7.60 11.63
CA PHE A 241 11.01 7.16 12.89
C PHE A 241 12.41 6.58 12.73
N THR A 242 12.74 6.18 11.51
CA THR A 242 14.05 5.66 11.11
C THR A 242 15.07 6.77 10.84
N SER A 243 14.68 8.05 10.90
CA SER A 243 15.60 9.18 10.72
C SER A 243 15.38 10.28 11.76
N GLU A 244 16.45 10.63 12.49
CA GLU A 244 16.42 11.72 13.46
C GLU A 244 16.19 13.09 12.81
N GLY A 245 16.67 13.27 11.56
CA GLY A 245 16.68 14.55 10.85
C GLY A 245 15.31 15.06 10.43
N ILE A 246 14.27 14.20 10.39
CA ILE A 246 12.94 14.58 9.91
C ILE A 246 11.81 14.25 10.90
N ILE A 247 12.15 13.81 12.12
CA ILE A 247 11.16 13.45 13.15
C ILE A 247 10.25 14.62 13.55
N PHE A 248 10.73 15.86 13.42
CA PHE A 248 9.95 17.06 13.73
C PHE A 248 8.78 17.30 12.76
N TYR A 249 8.74 16.59 11.62
CA TYR A 249 7.60 16.63 10.69
C TYR A 249 6.43 15.72 11.09
N LEU A 250 6.51 14.95 12.17
CA LEU A 250 5.39 14.10 12.62
C LEU A 250 4.02 14.81 12.72
N PRO A 251 3.92 16.07 13.22
CA PRO A 251 2.64 16.77 13.27
C PRO A 251 2.00 16.97 11.89
N LEU A 252 2.78 16.96 10.81
CA LEU A 252 2.29 17.13 9.44
C LEU A 252 1.26 16.06 9.06
N PHE A 253 1.41 14.83 9.57
CA PHE A 253 0.52 13.72 9.26
C PHE A 253 -0.89 13.87 9.87
N ALA A 254 -1.12 14.88 10.73
CA ALA A 254 -2.46 15.23 11.17
C ALA A 254 -3.34 15.70 10.00
N ALA A 255 -2.78 16.48 9.06
CA ALA A 255 -3.51 16.99 7.90
C ALA A 255 -4.05 15.88 6.97
N PRO A 256 -3.23 14.93 6.46
CA PRO A 256 -3.75 13.82 5.66
C PRO A 256 -4.74 12.96 6.46
N MET A 257 -4.51 12.74 7.76
CA MET A 257 -5.45 11.98 8.59
C MET A 257 -6.83 12.66 8.72
N ILE A 258 -6.86 13.97 8.98
CA ILE A 258 -8.10 14.76 9.01
C ILE A 258 -8.80 14.69 7.66
N SER A 259 -8.05 14.79 6.56
CA SER A 259 -8.61 14.69 5.22
C SER A 259 -9.23 13.30 4.93
N ALA A 260 -8.60 12.21 5.40
CA ALA A 260 -9.16 10.86 5.28
C ALA A 260 -10.48 10.73 6.05
N ILE A 261 -10.54 11.24 7.28
CA ILE A 261 -11.77 11.22 8.10
C ILE A 261 -12.87 12.04 7.43
N ALA A 262 -12.53 13.23 6.93
CA ALA A 262 -13.48 14.09 6.23
C ALA A 262 -14.01 13.42 4.96
N ALA A 263 -13.13 12.82 4.15
CA ALA A 263 -13.51 12.08 2.95
C ALA A 263 -14.41 10.88 3.28
N ASP A 264 -14.06 10.08 4.30
CA ASP A 264 -14.84 8.93 4.77
C ASP A 264 -16.23 9.36 5.23
N TYR A 265 -16.31 10.43 6.02
CA TYR A 265 -17.57 11.01 6.46
C TYR A 265 -18.42 11.48 5.28
N VAL A 266 -17.86 12.26 4.36
CA VAL A 266 -18.58 12.79 3.20
C VAL A 266 -19.11 11.66 2.31
N PHE A 267 -18.30 10.62 2.09
CA PHE A 267 -18.64 9.49 1.24
C PHE A 267 -19.73 8.60 1.85
N ASN A 268 -19.64 8.28 3.14
CA ASN A 268 -20.55 7.34 3.81
C ASN A 268 -21.80 8.00 4.41
N LYS A 269 -21.86 9.33 4.50
CA LYS A 269 -23.03 10.04 5.03
C LYS A 269 -24.23 9.96 4.10
N LYS A 270 -25.40 9.67 4.68
CA LYS A 270 -26.71 9.76 4.01
C LYS A 270 -27.17 11.21 3.94
N TRP A 271 -26.85 11.90 2.86
CA TRP A 271 -27.20 13.32 2.66
C TRP A 271 -28.69 13.51 2.34
N LYS A 272 -29.31 14.58 2.86
CA LYS A 272 -30.68 15.00 2.46
C LYS A 272 -30.70 15.74 1.11
N SER A 273 -29.64 16.46 0.77
CA SER A 273 -29.51 17.18 -0.50
C SER A 273 -29.25 16.23 -1.66
N LYS A 274 -30.07 16.32 -2.72
CA LYS A 274 -29.89 15.55 -3.97
C LYS A 274 -28.53 15.81 -4.63
N VAL A 275 -28.02 17.05 -4.54
CA VAL A 275 -26.70 17.41 -5.08
C VAL A 275 -25.61 16.65 -4.34
N MET A 276 -25.63 16.65 -3.01
CA MET A 276 -24.62 15.94 -2.21
C MET A 276 -24.70 14.43 -2.37
N GLN A 277 -25.89 13.86 -2.54
CA GLN A 277 -26.04 12.43 -2.87
C GLN A 277 -25.34 12.07 -4.19
N LYS A 278 -25.45 12.94 -5.20
CA LYS A 278 -24.84 12.73 -6.53
C LYS A 278 -23.33 12.96 -6.54
N HIS A 279 -22.83 13.88 -5.71
CA HIS A 279 -21.46 14.37 -5.79
C HIS A 279 -20.55 13.99 -4.61
N SER A 280 -21.05 13.33 -3.56
CA SER A 280 -20.26 12.96 -2.37
C SER A 280 -18.97 12.19 -2.71
N ALA A 281 -19.05 11.24 -3.66
CA ALA A 281 -17.88 10.49 -4.11
C ALA A 281 -16.82 11.40 -4.75
N LYS A 282 -17.23 12.36 -5.57
CA LYS A 282 -16.30 13.32 -6.20
C LYS A 282 -15.68 14.24 -5.16
N VAL A 283 -16.46 14.70 -4.17
CA VAL A 283 -15.96 15.54 -3.08
C VAL A 283 -14.95 14.77 -2.22
N ALA A 284 -15.21 13.50 -1.89
CA ALA A 284 -14.24 12.66 -1.18
C ALA A 284 -12.93 12.48 -1.98
N GLY A 285 -13.03 12.24 -3.29
CA GLY A 285 -11.86 12.17 -4.18
C GLY A 285 -11.08 13.48 -4.24
N ALA A 286 -11.76 14.62 -4.29
CA ALA A 286 -11.13 15.93 -4.24
C ALA A 286 -10.36 16.16 -2.93
N ILE A 287 -10.95 15.78 -1.79
CA ILE A 287 -10.32 15.91 -0.47
C ILE A 287 -9.04 15.06 -0.41
N LEU A 288 -9.12 13.77 -0.74
CA LEU A 288 -7.96 12.86 -0.73
C LEU A 288 -6.89 13.32 -1.72
N GLY A 289 -7.33 13.67 -2.93
CA GLY A 289 -6.46 14.14 -4.00
C GLY A 289 -5.75 15.44 -3.64
N SER A 290 -6.38 16.37 -2.93
CA SER A 290 -5.71 17.61 -2.48
C SER A 290 -4.56 17.37 -1.50
N MET A 291 -4.55 16.22 -0.82
CA MET A 291 -3.58 15.89 0.23
C MET A 291 -2.57 14.81 -0.19
N PHE A 292 -2.57 14.39 -1.47
CA PHE A 292 -1.79 13.23 -1.90
C PHE A 292 -0.29 13.38 -1.61
N PHE A 293 0.23 14.60 -1.73
CA PHE A 293 1.62 14.92 -1.42
C PHE A 293 1.93 14.71 0.07
N ALA A 294 1.10 15.22 0.97
CA ALA A 294 1.28 15.04 2.42
C ALA A 294 1.12 13.58 2.87
N PHE A 295 0.23 12.79 2.25
CA PHE A 295 0.17 11.34 2.49
C PHE A 295 1.44 10.61 2.04
N SER A 296 2.13 11.14 1.02
CA SER A 296 3.32 10.55 0.41
C SER A 296 4.63 11.13 0.95
N PHE A 297 4.56 12.08 1.88
CA PHE A 297 5.71 12.65 2.55
C PHE A 297 6.40 11.59 3.43
N PRO A 298 7.74 11.56 3.55
CA PRO A 298 8.70 12.46 2.91
C PRO A 298 9.06 12.06 1.48
N MET A 299 8.78 10.82 1.10
CA MET A 299 9.28 10.19 -0.13
C MET A 299 8.99 10.99 -1.40
N LEU A 300 7.74 11.45 -1.57
CA LEU A 300 7.38 12.19 -2.79
C LEU A 300 8.09 13.53 -2.93
N SER A 301 8.63 14.11 -1.85
CA SER A 301 9.39 15.36 -1.95
C SER A 301 10.62 15.22 -2.84
N MET A 302 11.23 14.02 -2.93
CA MET A 302 12.35 13.76 -3.84
C MET A 302 12.03 14.04 -5.30
N THR A 303 10.87 13.55 -5.78
CA THR A 303 10.43 13.72 -7.17
C THR A 303 10.37 15.18 -7.59
N PHE A 304 10.01 16.08 -6.67
CA PHE A 304 9.90 17.51 -6.95
C PHE A 304 11.23 18.23 -6.75
N LEU A 305 12.01 17.85 -5.74
CA LEU A 305 13.32 18.44 -5.45
C LEU A 305 14.37 18.12 -6.51
N GLU A 306 14.29 16.96 -7.14
CA GLU A 306 15.21 16.51 -8.19
C GLU A 306 15.33 17.53 -9.34
N VAL A 307 14.21 18.16 -9.73
CA VAL A 307 14.17 19.17 -10.79
C VAL A 307 14.98 20.41 -10.44
N TYR A 308 15.01 20.81 -9.18
CA TYR A 308 15.65 22.05 -8.76
C TYR A 308 17.13 21.87 -8.45
N LEU A 309 17.48 20.74 -7.84
CA LEU A 309 18.76 20.63 -7.17
C LEU A 309 19.73 19.67 -7.88
N HIS A 310 19.27 18.89 -8.85
CA HIS A 310 20.06 18.01 -9.74
C HIS A 310 20.97 16.99 -9.01
N ASN A 311 20.64 15.70 -9.12
CA ASN A 311 21.33 14.49 -8.63
C ASN A 311 21.57 14.36 -7.11
N ASP A 312 21.40 13.13 -6.60
CA ASP A 312 21.75 12.64 -5.25
C ASP A 312 21.16 13.38 -4.05
N ILE A 313 19.95 13.92 -4.22
CA ILE A 313 19.27 14.66 -3.16
C ILE A 313 18.23 13.81 -2.47
N PHE A 314 18.65 13.33 -1.31
CA PHE A 314 17.78 12.59 -0.42
C PHE A 314 16.97 13.56 0.44
N PRO A 315 15.69 13.23 0.70
CA PRO A 315 14.81 14.11 1.44
C PRO A 315 15.31 14.25 2.88
N TYR A 316 16.02 13.24 3.39
CA TYR A 316 16.68 13.27 4.69
C TYR A 316 17.80 14.33 4.81
N ASP A 317 18.51 14.60 3.71
CA ASP A 317 19.61 15.58 3.68
C ASP A 317 19.08 17.02 3.49
N VAL A 318 17.99 17.16 2.74
CA VAL A 318 17.54 18.45 2.20
C VAL A 318 16.29 19.01 2.88
N LEU A 319 15.40 18.17 3.42
CA LEU A 319 14.22 18.63 4.14
C LEU A 319 14.51 19.51 5.37
N PRO A 320 15.61 19.32 6.13
CA PRO A 320 15.94 20.22 7.23
C PRO A 320 16.24 21.67 6.78
N THR A 321 16.68 21.87 5.54
CA THR A 321 17.18 23.17 5.04
C THR A 321 16.35 23.76 3.89
N SER A 322 15.49 22.95 3.24
CA SER A 322 14.70 23.35 2.06
C SER A 322 13.21 23.08 2.21
N SER A 323 12.74 23.05 3.45
CA SER A 323 11.33 22.79 3.79
C SER A 323 10.35 23.73 3.10
N ASP A 324 10.70 25.01 2.98
CA ASP A 324 9.89 26.04 2.32
C ASP A 324 9.60 25.71 0.84
N VAL A 325 10.58 25.13 0.13
CA VAL A 325 10.42 24.71 -1.27
C VAL A 325 9.43 23.56 -1.35
N VAL A 326 9.57 22.56 -0.48
CA VAL A 326 8.69 21.39 -0.43
C VAL A 326 7.25 21.78 -0.08
N PHE A 327 7.05 22.70 0.87
CA PHE A 327 5.72 23.20 1.19
C PHE A 327 5.09 23.98 0.03
N LYS A 328 5.89 24.77 -0.69
CA LYS A 328 5.43 25.46 -1.90
C LYS A 328 5.02 24.47 -2.99
N ASP A 329 5.83 23.45 -3.27
CA ASP A 329 5.51 22.41 -4.25
C ASP A 329 4.22 21.68 -3.87
N TRP A 330 4.07 21.30 -2.60
CA TRP A 330 2.81 20.72 -2.12
C TRP A 330 1.61 21.63 -2.42
N MET A 331 1.67 22.92 -2.10
CA MET A 331 0.57 23.85 -2.40
C MET A 331 0.24 23.90 -3.90
N MET A 332 1.27 23.87 -4.76
CA MET A 332 1.09 23.84 -6.22
C MET A 332 0.48 22.52 -6.71
N THR A 333 0.66 21.42 -5.97
CA THR A 333 0.09 20.12 -6.35
C THR A 333 -1.42 19.99 -6.06
N ILE A 334 -1.98 20.84 -5.20
CA ILE A 334 -3.38 20.73 -4.75
C ILE A 334 -4.38 20.70 -5.93
N PRO A 335 -4.35 21.62 -6.91
CA PRO A 335 -5.34 21.62 -8.00
C PRO A 335 -5.26 20.36 -8.86
N GLY A 336 -4.05 19.92 -9.23
CA GLY A 336 -3.85 18.71 -10.03
C GLY A 336 -4.28 17.45 -9.28
N GLY A 337 -3.95 17.37 -8.00
CA GLY A 337 -4.36 16.29 -7.11
C GLY A 337 -5.88 16.19 -6.98
N ILE A 338 -6.59 17.32 -6.82
CA ILE A 338 -8.06 17.37 -6.79
C ILE A 338 -8.67 16.76 -8.07
N VAL A 339 -8.18 17.19 -9.24
CA VAL A 339 -8.70 16.70 -10.53
C VAL A 339 -8.49 15.19 -10.65
N SER A 340 -7.28 14.71 -10.37
CA SER A 340 -6.94 13.29 -10.44
C SER A 340 -7.74 12.44 -9.45
N GLY A 341 -7.92 12.92 -8.21
CA GLY A 341 -8.74 12.25 -7.21
C GLY A 341 -10.23 12.17 -7.58
N ILE A 342 -10.79 13.23 -8.16
CA ILE A 342 -12.17 13.20 -8.70
C ILE A 342 -12.28 12.17 -9.82
N VAL A 343 -11.33 12.15 -10.77
CA VAL A 343 -11.30 11.20 -11.87
C VAL A 343 -11.23 9.77 -11.34
N GLY A 344 -10.36 9.49 -10.36
CA GLY A 344 -10.25 8.20 -9.70
C GLY A 344 -11.58 7.73 -9.11
N MET A 345 -12.30 8.59 -8.39
CA MET A 345 -13.62 8.27 -7.83
C MET A 345 -14.71 8.03 -8.89
N ILE A 346 -14.63 8.68 -10.06
CA ILE A 346 -15.55 8.47 -11.18
C ILE A 346 -15.29 7.11 -11.85
N LEU A 347 -14.02 6.72 -11.97
CA LEU A 347 -13.61 5.51 -12.68
C LEU A 347 -13.66 4.25 -11.80
N ALA A 348 -13.45 4.37 -10.48
CA ALA A 348 -13.47 3.26 -9.54
C ALA A 348 -14.65 2.28 -9.71
N PRO A 349 -15.94 2.72 -9.70
CA PRO A 349 -17.06 1.79 -9.87
C PRO A 349 -17.09 1.10 -11.24
N LYS A 350 -16.58 1.75 -12.30
CA LYS A 350 -16.55 1.19 -13.66
C LYS A 350 -15.49 0.10 -13.81
N ILE A 351 -14.32 0.34 -13.24
CA ILE A 351 -13.18 -0.59 -13.28
C ILE A 351 -13.51 -1.84 -12.45
N LEU A 352 -14.07 -1.64 -11.27
CA LEU A 352 -14.25 -2.72 -10.28
C LEU A 352 -15.55 -3.50 -10.44
N ARG A 353 -16.35 -3.19 -11.48
CA ARG A 353 -17.58 -3.90 -11.88
C ARG A 353 -18.54 -4.19 -10.71
N PHE A 354 -18.62 -3.29 -9.73
CA PHE A 354 -19.70 -3.36 -8.75
C PHE A 354 -20.98 -2.96 -9.45
N SER A 355 -21.84 -3.93 -9.73
CA SER A 355 -23.20 -3.69 -10.20
C SER A 355 -23.90 -2.81 -9.17
N SER A 356 -24.25 -1.59 -9.55
CA SER A 356 -25.16 -0.74 -8.79
C SER A 356 -26.58 -1.26 -8.99
N ASN A 357 -26.91 -2.38 -8.36
CA ASN A 357 -28.29 -2.83 -8.21
C ASN A 357 -28.62 -2.91 -6.73
#